data_AF-A0A9E5Z068-F1
#
_entry.id   AF-A0A9E5Z068-F1
#
_cell.length_a   1.000
_cell.length_b   1.000
_cell.length_c   1.000
_cell.angle_alpha   90.00
_cell.angle_beta   90.00
_cell.angle_gamma   90.00
#
_symmetry.space_group_name_H-M   'P 1'
#
loop_
_entity.id
_entity.type
_entity.pdbx_description
1 polymer ?
#
loop_
_entity_poly.entity_id
_entity_poly.type
_entity_poly.pdbx_seq_one_letter_code
_entity_poly.pdbx_strand_id
1 'polypeptide(L)'
;RFSLITAVLAGFGRASAEVGAVMIVGGNIDHVTRVMTTTIALEVSKGDLALALGLGLILIVLSVGVNAAVYLIRQMAERRYG
;
A
#
# COMPACT_ATOMS: atom_id res chain seq x y z
N ARG A 1 -13.61 14.75 15.79
CA ARG A 1 -13.91 14.77 14.34
C ARG A 1 -12.68 14.41 13.49
N PHE A 2 -11.57 15.15 13.56
CA PHE A 2 -10.33 14.81 12.84
C PHE A 2 -9.68 13.46 13.24
N SER A 3 -9.87 13.01 14.49
CA SER A 3 -9.35 11.72 14.97
C SER A 3 -9.87 10.50 14.18
N LEU A 4 -11.11 10.52 13.67
CA LEU A 4 -11.66 9.45 12.84
C LEU A 4 -10.95 9.37 11.49
N ILE A 5 -10.70 10.51 10.85
CA ILE A 5 -9.99 10.58 9.56
C ILE A 5 -8.56 10.06 9.76
N THR A 6 -7.86 10.50 10.81
CA THR A 6 -6.50 10.02 11.11
C THR A 6 -6.47 8.51 11.38
N ALA A 7 -7.45 7.96 12.10
CA ALA A 7 -7.53 6.52 12.37
C ALA A 7 -7.76 5.71 11.09
N VAL A 8 -8.63 6.17 10.18
CA VAL A 8 -8.86 5.54 8.88
C VAL A 8 -7.59 5.56 8.03
N LEU A 9 -6.85 6.66 8.02
CA LEU A 9 -5.59 6.77 7.26
C LEU A 9 -4.47 5.90 7.81
N ALA A 10 -4.33 5.85 9.13
CA ALA A 10 -3.40 4.93 9.78
C ALA A 10 -3.75 3.46 9.49
N GLY A 11 -5.05 3.13 9.51
CA GLY A 11 -5.55 1.80 9.16
C GLY A 11 -5.31 1.44 7.70
N PHE A 12 -5.54 2.38 6.78
CA PHE A 12 -5.31 2.20 5.35
C PHE A 12 -3.83 1.95 5.04
N GLY A 13 -2.92 2.74 5.61
CA GLY A 13 -1.48 2.55 5.41
C GLY A 13 -0.99 1.21 5.97
N ARG A 14 -1.58 0.73 7.07
CA ARG A 14 -1.26 -0.58 7.64
C ARG A 14 -1.82 -1.74 6.80
N ALA A 15 -3.04 -1.60 6.29
CA ALA A 15 -3.68 -2.59 5.44
C ALA A 15 -3.00 -2.71 4.06
N SER A 16 -2.58 -1.59 3.46
CA SER A 16 -1.90 -1.59 2.16
C SER A 16 -0.48 -2.19 2.22
N ALA A 17 0.14 -2.19 3.40
CA ALA A 17 1.45 -2.79 3.65
C ALA A 17 1.39 -4.26 4.09
N GLU A 18 0.20 -4.83 4.30
CA GLU A 18 0.06 -6.20 4.80
C GLU A 18 0.37 -7.22 3.69
N VAL A 19 1.42 -8.01 3.90
CA VAL A 19 1.87 -9.06 2.96
C VAL A 19 1.78 -10.46 3.57
N GLY A 20 2.13 -10.59 4.85
CA GLY A 20 2.22 -11.88 5.52
C GLY A 20 0.87 -12.57 5.62
N ALA A 21 -0.16 -11.86 6.08
CA ALA A 21 -1.51 -12.41 6.16
C ALA A 21 -2.06 -12.82 4.78
N VAL A 22 -1.82 -11.99 3.76
CA VAL A 22 -2.29 -12.23 2.38
C VAL A 22 -1.62 -13.46 1.78
N MET A 23 -0.33 -13.66 2.06
CA MET A 23 0.43 -14.81 1.55
C MET A 23 -0.02 -16.14 2.17
N ILE A 24 -0.42 -16.14 3.45
CA ILE A 24 -0.90 -17.34 4.17
C ILE A 24 -2.34 -17.72 3.77
N VAL A 25 -3.22 -16.74 3.59
CA VAL A 25 -4.65 -16.96 3.27
C VAL A 25 -4.89 -17.43 1.83
N GLY A 26 -3.86 -17.48 0.98
CA GLY A 26 -4.00 -17.86 -0.43
C GLY A 26 -4.21 -16.66 -1.35
N GLY A 27 -3.80 -15.47 -0.93
CA GLY A 27 -3.77 -14.26 -1.76
C GLY A 27 -2.64 -14.24 -2.80
N ASN A 28 -1.98 -15.37 -3.09
CA ASN A 28 -0.88 -15.46 -4.07
C ASN A 28 -1.27 -16.23 -5.35
N ILE A 29 -2.56 -16.38 -5.65
CA ILE A 29 -3.03 -17.05 -6.87
C ILE A 29 -2.90 -16.08 -8.04
N ASP A 30 -2.13 -16.50 -9.04
CA ASP A 30 -1.87 -15.70 -10.23
C ASP A 30 -3.17 -15.27 -10.91
N HIS A 31 -3.28 -13.98 -11.26
CA HIS A 31 -4.44 -13.38 -11.92
C HIS A 31 -5.79 -13.48 -11.20
N VAL A 32 -5.87 -14.02 -9.98
CA VAL A 32 -7.14 -14.13 -9.21
C VAL A 32 -7.09 -13.30 -7.94
N THR A 33 -6.10 -13.56 -7.08
CA THR A 33 -6.00 -12.93 -5.75
C THR A 33 -4.65 -12.26 -5.49
N ARG A 34 -3.68 -12.46 -6.39
CA ARG A 34 -2.32 -11.92 -6.26
C ARG A 34 -2.32 -10.41 -6.28
N VAL A 35 -1.81 -9.84 -5.19
CA VAL A 35 -1.56 -8.41 -5.05
C VAL A 35 -0.09 -8.07 -5.32
N MET A 36 0.18 -6.79 -5.62
CA MET A 36 1.53 -6.32 -5.98
C MET A 36 2.57 -6.67 -4.91
N THR A 37 2.23 -6.56 -3.62
CA THR A 37 3.12 -6.87 -2.50
C THR A 37 3.48 -8.36 -2.41
N THR A 38 2.52 -9.25 -2.64
CA THR A 38 2.78 -10.70 -2.73
C THR A 38 3.58 -11.08 -3.97
N THR A 39 3.41 -10.34 -5.07
CA THR A 39 4.22 -10.52 -6.28
C THR A 39 5.68 -10.18 -6.00
N ILE A 40 5.94 -9.06 -5.34
CA ILE A 40 7.31 -8.68 -4.91
C ILE A 40 7.93 -9.79 -4.06
N ALA A 41 7.21 -10.27 -3.04
CA ALA A 41 7.70 -11.36 -2.18
C ALA A 41 8.00 -12.64 -2.98
N LEU A 42 7.12 -13.00 -3.92
CA LEU A 42 7.28 -14.18 -4.77
C LEU A 42 8.51 -14.07 -5.68
N GLU A 43 8.74 -12.92 -6.30
CA GLU A 43 9.89 -12.70 -7.19
C GLU A 43 11.22 -12.66 -6.42
N VAL A 44 11.22 -12.12 -5.19
CA VAL A 44 12.37 -12.26 -4.27
C VAL A 44 12.65 -13.73 -3.95
N SER A 45 11.61 -14.54 -3.65
CA SER A 45 11.78 -15.97 -3.39
C SER A 45 12.22 -16.79 -4.61
N LYS A 46 11.89 -16.34 -5.82
CA LYS A 46 12.37 -16.94 -7.08
C LYS A 46 13.81 -16.53 -7.43
N GLY A 47 14.35 -15.51 -6.78
CA GLY A 47 15.69 -14.96 -7.06
C GLY A 47 15.71 -13.90 -8.16
N ASP A 48 14.56 -13.48 -8.72
CA ASP A 48 14.47 -12.39 -9.69
C ASP A 48 14.40 -11.03 -8.96
N LEU A 49 15.55 -10.61 -8.45
CA LEU A 49 15.70 -9.34 -7.74
C LEU A 49 15.45 -8.13 -8.64
N ALA A 50 15.74 -8.22 -9.94
CA ALA A 50 15.56 -7.10 -10.85
C ALA A 50 14.07 -6.74 -10.99
N LEU A 51 13.23 -7.75 -11.20
CA LEU A 51 11.79 -7.56 -11.32
C LEU A 51 11.16 -7.19 -9.98
N ALA A 52 11.61 -7.80 -8.88
CA ALA A 52 11.15 -7.46 -7.53
C ALA A 52 11.43 -5.99 -7.16
N LEU A 53 12.64 -5.50 -7.45
CA LEU A 53 13.01 -4.10 -7.20
C LEU A 53 12.25 -3.13 -8.08
N GLY A 54 12.02 -3.48 -9.36
CA GLY A 54 11.21 -2.68 -10.28
C GLY A 54 9.77 -2.51 -9.77
N LEU A 55 9.13 -3.61 -9.38
CA LEU A 55 7.79 -3.59 -8.78
C LEU A 55 7.77 -2.84 -7.44
N GLY A 56 8.80 -3.02 -6.62
CA GLY A 56 8.95 -2.32 -5.34
C GLY A 56 9.02 -0.80 -5.50
N LEU A 57 9.78 -0.31 -6.49
CA LEU A 57 9.86 1.13 -6.77
C LEU A 57 8.51 1.71 -7.21
N ILE A 58 7.80 0.99 -8.08
CA ILE A 58 6.45 1.38 -8.52
C ILE A 58 5.50 1.47 -7.32
N LEU A 59 5.53 0.46 -6.43
CA LEU A 59 4.70 0.44 -5.23
C LEU A 59 5.01 1.62 -4.30
N ILE A 60 6.28 1.97 -4.10
CA ILE A 60 6.69 3.13 -3.28
C ILE A 60 6.13 4.43 -3.87
N VAL A 61 6.28 4.65 -5.17
CA VAL A 61 5.79 5.85 -5.85
C VAL A 61 4.27 5.98 -5.70
N LEU A 62 3.54 4.88 -5.89
CA LEU A 62 2.08 4.85 -5.71
C LEU A 62 1.69 5.12 -4.25
N SER A 63 2.36 4.49 -3.30
CA SER A 63 2.08 4.64 -1.86
C SER A 63 2.30 6.07 -1.39
N VAL A 64 3.44 6.68 -1.77
CA VAL A 64 3.73 8.08 -1.46
C VAL A 64 2.74 9.01 -2.16
N GLY A 65 2.42 8.75 -3.43
CA GLY A 65 1.46 9.55 -4.19
C GLY A 65 0.07 9.57 -3.56
N VAL A 66 -0.45 8.40 -3.17
CA VAL A 66 -1.74 8.29 -2.47
C VAL A 66 -1.68 8.97 -1.11
N ASN A 67 -0.64 8.70 -0.30
CA ASN A 67 -0.51 9.31 1.01
C ASN A 67 -0.39 10.84 0.93
N ALA A 68 0.35 11.37 -0.03
CA ALA A 68 0.47 12.81 -0.28
C ALA A 68 -0.86 13.42 -0.73
N ALA A 69 -1.59 12.78 -1.65
CA ALA A 69 -2.91 13.25 -2.08
C ALA A 69 -3.88 13.34 -0.90
N VAL A 70 -3.91 12.32 -0.05
CA VAL A 70 -4.78 12.33 1.13
C VAL A 70 -4.34 13.39 2.14
N TYR A 71 -3.03 13.56 2.36
CA TYR A 71 -2.50 14.62 3.21
C TYR A 71 -2.92 16.01 2.72
N LEU A 72 -2.86 16.27 1.41
CA LEU A 72 -3.28 17.54 0.82
C LEU A 72 -4.80 17.77 0.98
N ILE A 73 -5.63 16.75 0.75
CA ILE A 73 -7.08 16.83 0.95
C ILE A 73 -7.39 17.16 2.41
N ARG A 74 -6.73 16.50 3.35
CA ARG A 74 -6.88 16.78 4.78
C ARG A 74 -6.46 18.22 5.11
N GLN A 75 -5.32 18.67 4.58
CA GLN A 75 -4.83 20.02 4.82
C GLN A 75 -5.79 21.10 4.27
N MET A 76 -6.40 20.87 3.10
CA MET A 76 -7.41 21.76 2.55
C MET A 76 -8.70 21.75 3.38
N ALA A 77 -9.14 20.59 3.86
CA ALA A 77 -10.31 20.48 4.73
C ALA A 77 -10.10 21.19 6.08
N GLU A 78 -8.91 21.08 6.67
CA GLU A 78 -8.52 21.79 7.89
C GLU A 78 -8.49 23.31 7.68
N ARG A 79 -8.02 23.80 6.52
CA ARG A 79 -8.04 25.24 6.20
C ARG A 79 -9.43 25.82 5.91
N ARG A 80 -10.40 24.99 5.53
CA ARG A 80 -11.77 25.42 5.19
C ARG A 80 -12.72 25.40 6.39
N TYR A 81 -12.43 24.59 7.40
CA TYR A 81 -13.25 24.42 8.62
C TYR A 81 -12.54 24.85 9.92
N GLY A 82 -11.31 25.37 9.82
CA GLY A 82 -10.55 25.97 10.92
C GLY A 82 -10.63 27.48 10.91
#